data_AF-A0A0R0EI46-F1
#
_entry.id   AF-A0A0R0EI46-F1
#
_cell.length_a   1.000
_cell.length_b   1.000
_cell.length_c   1.000
_cell.angle_alpha   90.00
_cell.angle_beta   90.00
_cell.angle_gamma   90.00
#
_symmetry.space_group_name_H-M   'P 1'
#
loop_
_entity.id
_entity.type
_entity.pdbx_description
1 polymer ?
#
loop_
_entity_poly.entity_id
_entity_poly.type
_entity_poly.pdbx_seq_one_letter_code
_entity_poly.pdbx_strand_id
1 'polypeptide(L)'
;MKLLFHDCLPARAQVDYRGYEVTVENFLRVLTGRHETSVPRSKSLLSDEGSHILLYMTGHGGDEFLKFQDSEELQSHDLADVVKQMKEKHRFKELLIMVDTCQASTLFCQLHSPGVLAIGSSMKGENSYSPHLDSDVGVSVVDRFTFYTLAFFERLNMNDNASLSGK
;
A
#
# COMPACT_ATOMS: atom_id res chain seq x y z
N MET A 1 2.64 -12.15 -3.72
CA MET A 1 3.69 -11.44 -4.48
C MET A 1 3.86 -10.08 -3.81
N LYS A 2 5.07 -9.71 -3.39
CA LYS A 2 5.34 -8.51 -2.58
C LYS A 2 6.02 -7.48 -3.49
N LEU A 3 5.24 -6.57 -4.06
CA LEU A 3 5.78 -5.46 -4.84
C LEU A 3 6.25 -4.40 -3.85
N LEU A 4 7.56 -4.15 -3.83
CA LEU A 4 8.18 -3.18 -2.95
C LEU A 4 8.78 -2.05 -3.77
N PHE A 5 8.41 -0.82 -3.42
CA PHE A 5 8.86 0.43 -4.01
C PHE A 5 9.61 1.23 -2.95
N HIS A 6 10.85 0.86 -2.57
CA HIS A 6 11.73 1.78 -1.83
C HIS A 6 13.20 1.34 -1.73
N ASP A 7 14.11 2.33 -1.67
CA ASP A 7 15.57 2.21 -1.80
C ASP A 7 16.36 2.01 -0.47
N CYS A 8 15.73 1.57 0.62
CA CYS A 8 16.44 1.33 1.89
C CYS A 8 15.96 0.07 2.62
N LEU A 9 15.69 -0.99 1.86
CA LEU A 9 15.23 -2.27 2.40
C LEU A 9 16.41 -3.18 2.75
N PRO A 10 16.31 -4.03 3.80
CA PRO A 10 17.36 -4.98 4.14
C PRO A 10 17.68 -5.90 2.96
N ALA A 11 18.91 -6.41 2.89
CA ALA A 11 19.48 -7.17 1.75
C ALA A 11 18.70 -8.42 1.28
N ARG A 12 17.59 -8.77 1.93
CA ARG A 12 16.68 -9.88 1.59
C ARG A 12 15.37 -9.43 0.93
N ALA A 13 15.13 -8.12 0.80
CA ALA A 13 13.93 -7.63 0.13
C ALA A 13 14.10 -7.67 -1.39
N GLN A 14 13.14 -8.29 -2.08
CA GLN A 14 13.04 -8.20 -3.53
C GLN A 14 12.51 -6.80 -3.88
N VAL A 15 13.26 -6.07 -4.72
CA VAL A 15 12.89 -4.75 -5.21
C VAL A 15 12.60 -4.86 -6.71
N ASP A 16 11.33 -4.76 -7.08
CA ASP A 16 10.89 -4.90 -8.47
C ASP A 16 10.96 -3.55 -9.23
N TYR A 17 10.75 -2.44 -8.53
CA TYR A 17 10.77 -1.08 -9.08
C TYR A 17 11.57 -0.16 -8.14
N ARG A 18 12.51 0.62 -8.68
CA ARG A 18 13.41 1.50 -7.91
C ARG A 18 13.70 2.80 -8.63
N GLY A 19 14.09 3.84 -7.89
CA GLY A 19 14.38 5.18 -8.43
C GLY A 19 13.31 5.66 -9.41
N TYR A 20 13.72 5.98 -10.64
CA TYR A 20 12.86 6.50 -11.71
C TYR A 20 11.76 5.55 -12.19
N GLU A 21 11.80 4.26 -11.83
CA GLU A 21 10.71 3.34 -12.16
C GLU A 21 9.52 3.46 -11.18
N VAL A 22 9.68 4.17 -10.05
CA VAL A 22 8.65 4.37 -9.03
C VAL A 22 7.75 5.57 -9.42
N THR A 23 6.80 5.31 -10.33
CA THR A 23 5.83 6.30 -10.82
C THR A 23 4.40 5.84 -10.58
N VAL A 24 3.46 6.79 -10.55
CA VAL A 24 2.02 6.49 -10.46
C VAL A 24 1.59 5.63 -11.64
N GLU A 25 2.08 5.92 -12.84
CA GLU A 25 1.77 5.14 -14.02
C GLU A 25 2.16 3.66 -13.88
N ASN A 26 3.39 3.38 -13.43
CA ASN A 26 3.83 2.00 -13.25
C ASN A 26 3.02 1.29 -12.16
N PHE A 27 2.70 1.99 -11.07
CA PHE A 27 1.82 1.48 -10.02
C PHE A 27 0.45 1.05 -10.58
N LEU A 28 -0.21 1.91 -11.35
CA LEU A 28 -1.51 1.63 -11.97
C LEU A 28 -1.41 0.50 -13.02
N ARG A 29 -0.32 0.45 -13.80
CA ARG A 29 -0.07 -0.63 -14.78
C ARG A 29 0.05 -2.00 -14.11
N VAL A 30 0.74 -2.07 -12.98
CA VAL A 30 0.86 -3.31 -12.20
C VAL A 30 -0.51 -3.80 -11.73
N LEU A 31 -1.32 -2.91 -11.15
CA LEU A 31 -2.66 -3.24 -10.65
C LEU A 31 -3.63 -3.63 -11.77
N THR A 32 -3.56 -2.99 -12.93
CA THR A 32 -4.41 -3.31 -14.08
C THR A 32 -3.89 -4.49 -14.92
N GLY A 33 -2.60 -4.82 -14.79
CA GLY A 33 -1.95 -5.87 -15.58
C GLY A 33 -1.70 -5.43 -17.02
N ARG A 34 -1.79 -4.14 -17.33
CA ARG A 34 -1.53 -3.56 -18.65
C ARG A 34 -0.04 -3.29 -18.80
N HIS A 35 0.69 -4.34 -19.14
CA HIS A 35 2.12 -4.29 -19.36
C HIS A 35 2.45 -4.45 -20.86
N GLU A 36 3.52 -3.80 -21.29
CA GLU A 36 4.14 -4.10 -22.59
C GLU A 36 4.72 -5.53 -22.57
N THR A 37 4.84 -6.15 -23.74
CA THR A 37 5.40 -7.51 -23.89
C THR A 37 6.86 -7.62 -23.44
N SER A 38 7.56 -6.50 -23.35
CA SER A 38 8.94 -6.37 -22.87
C SER A 38 9.06 -6.45 -21.34
N VAL A 39 7.97 -6.23 -20.59
CA VAL A 39 8.01 -6.19 -19.12
C VAL A 39 8.20 -7.61 -18.57
N PRO A 40 9.23 -7.84 -17.73
CA PRO A 40 9.45 -9.15 -17.13
C PRO A 40 8.27 -9.58 -16.28
N ARG A 41 7.93 -10.88 -16.35
CA ARG A 41 6.84 -11.47 -15.55
C ARG A 41 6.99 -11.26 -14.04
N SER A 42 8.22 -11.11 -13.54
CA SER A 42 8.50 -10.82 -12.13
C SER A 42 8.02 -9.44 -11.69
N LYS A 43 7.84 -8.49 -12.62
CA LYS A 43 7.35 -7.13 -12.35
C LYS A 43 5.83 -7.00 -12.54
N SER A 44 5.10 -8.10 -12.77
CA SER A 44 3.67 -8.07 -13.06
C SER A 44 2.86 -8.76 -11.98
N LEU A 45 1.72 -8.17 -11.60
CA LEU A 45 0.77 -8.80 -10.68
C LEU A 45 0.03 -9.94 -11.38
N LEU A 46 0.40 -11.18 -11.05
CA LEU A 46 -0.24 -12.38 -11.60
C LEU A 46 -1.41 -12.81 -10.71
N SER A 47 -2.54 -12.10 -10.83
CA SER A 47 -3.75 -12.34 -10.05
C SER A 47 -4.98 -12.59 -10.92
N ASP A 48 -5.94 -13.28 -10.32
CA ASP A 48 -7.20 -13.75 -10.92
C ASP A 48 -8.36 -13.65 -9.91
N GLU A 49 -9.51 -14.20 -10.26
CA GLU A 49 -10.75 -14.09 -9.50
C GLU A 49 -10.71 -14.84 -8.15
N GLY A 50 -9.77 -15.75 -7.96
CA GLY A 50 -9.54 -16.49 -6.72
C GLY A 50 -8.47 -15.86 -5.81
N SER A 51 -7.80 -14.82 -6.29
CA SER A 51 -6.64 -14.23 -5.61
C SER A 51 -7.04 -13.33 -4.42
N HIS A 52 -6.30 -13.45 -3.31
CA HIS A 52 -6.37 -12.53 -2.19
C HIS A 52 -5.15 -11.60 -2.23
N ILE A 53 -5.38 -10.29 -2.23
CA ILE A 53 -4.32 -9.28 -2.47
C ILE A 53 -4.19 -8.37 -1.26
N LEU A 54 -2.94 -8.14 -0.83
CA LEU A 54 -2.59 -7.07 0.10
C LEU A 54 -1.89 -5.95 -0.67
N LEU A 55 -2.49 -4.77 -0.67
CA LEU A 55 -1.90 -3.53 -1.15
C LEU A 55 -1.49 -2.70 0.07
N TYR A 56 -0.19 -2.57 0.31
CA TYR A 56 0.36 -1.74 1.37
C TYR A 56 1.08 -0.54 0.76
N MET A 57 0.70 0.67 1.19
CA MET A 57 1.32 1.92 0.74
C MET A 57 1.73 2.74 1.96
N THR A 58 2.91 3.33 1.90
CA THR A 58 3.44 4.20 2.95
C THR A 58 4.23 5.33 2.30
N GLY A 59 4.19 6.51 2.90
CA GLY A 59 4.86 7.69 2.39
C GLY A 59 4.17 8.97 2.83
N HIS A 60 4.51 10.08 2.19
CA HIS A 60 3.86 11.37 2.43
C HIS A 60 2.54 11.50 1.67
N GLY A 61 1.59 12.20 2.25
CA GLY A 61 0.24 12.32 1.72
C GLY A 61 -0.51 13.48 2.36
N GLY A 62 -1.76 13.63 1.99
CA GLY A 62 -2.65 14.69 2.47
C GLY A 62 -4.10 14.38 2.13
N ASP A 63 -4.94 15.43 2.09
CA ASP A 63 -6.37 15.28 1.78
C ASP A 63 -6.55 14.72 0.37
N GLU A 64 -6.89 13.44 0.29
CA GLU A 64 -7.17 12.66 -0.91
C GLU A 64 -5.97 12.34 -1.82
N PHE A 65 -4.72 12.42 -1.35
CA PHE A 65 -3.55 12.06 -2.17
C PHE A 65 -2.39 11.42 -1.39
N LEU A 66 -1.56 10.67 -2.12
CA LEU A 66 -0.28 10.11 -1.66
C LEU A 66 0.81 10.45 -2.69
N LYS A 67 1.97 10.93 -2.22
CA LYS A 67 3.09 11.36 -3.06
C LYS A 67 3.95 10.19 -3.53
N PHE A 68 4.36 10.26 -4.79
CA PHE A 68 5.35 9.40 -5.42
C PHE A 68 6.59 10.24 -5.76
N GLN A 69 7.74 9.91 -5.16
CA GLN A 69 9.04 10.56 -5.43
C GLN A 69 9.03 12.10 -5.33
N ASP A 70 8.13 12.68 -4.52
CA ASP A 70 7.88 14.13 -4.38
C ASP A 70 7.51 14.88 -5.69
N SER A 71 7.32 14.18 -6.81
CA SER A 71 7.03 14.76 -8.12
C SER A 71 5.64 14.44 -8.65
N GLU A 72 5.09 13.29 -8.28
CA GLU A 72 3.78 12.82 -8.70
C GLU A 72 2.88 12.56 -7.48
N GLU A 73 1.57 12.57 -7.70
CA GLU A 73 0.58 12.30 -6.66
C GLU A 73 -0.42 11.27 -7.17
N LEU A 74 -0.60 10.18 -6.41
CA LEU A 74 -1.70 9.25 -6.57
C LEU A 74 -2.91 9.82 -5.85
N GLN A 75 -3.97 10.12 -6.58
CA GLN A 75 -5.19 10.69 -6.01
C GLN A 75 -6.18 9.58 -5.59
N SER A 76 -7.11 9.92 -4.69
CA SER A 76 -8.17 9.03 -4.20
C SER A 76 -9.01 8.44 -5.35
N HIS A 77 -9.29 9.25 -6.38
CA HIS A 77 -10.06 8.84 -7.55
C HIS A 77 -9.26 7.86 -8.44
N ASP A 78 -7.96 8.09 -8.65
CA ASP A 78 -7.10 7.16 -9.40
C ASP A 78 -7.08 5.78 -8.75
N LEU A 79 -6.96 5.74 -7.42
CA LEU A 79 -7.00 4.51 -6.64
C LEU A 79 -8.37 3.83 -6.72
N ALA A 80 -9.46 4.58 -6.61
CA ALA A 80 -10.81 4.03 -6.74
C ALA A 80 -11.05 3.44 -8.13
N ASP A 81 -10.65 4.15 -9.18
CA ASP A 81 -10.84 3.75 -10.57
C ASP A 81 -10.01 2.52 -10.92
N VAL A 82 -8.76 2.43 -10.44
CA VAL A 82 -7.92 1.26 -10.70
C VAL A 82 -8.46 0.01 -9.99
N VAL A 83 -8.93 0.15 -8.75
CA VAL A 83 -9.54 -0.94 -7.99
C VAL A 83 -10.84 -1.40 -8.63
N LYS A 84 -11.65 -0.46 -9.12
CA LYS A 84 -12.86 -0.77 -9.90
C LYS A 84 -12.52 -1.55 -11.16
N GLN A 85 -11.53 -1.10 -11.93
CA GLN A 85 -11.07 -1.82 -13.12
C GLN A 85 -10.55 -3.22 -12.78
N MET A 86 -9.80 -3.38 -11.69
CA MET A 86 -9.37 -4.69 -11.21
C MET A 86 -10.56 -5.61 -10.90
N LYS A 87 -11.62 -5.07 -10.28
CA LYS A 87 -12.81 -5.85 -9.95
C LYS A 87 -13.59 -6.26 -11.20
N GLU A 88 -13.80 -5.35 -12.13
CA GLU A 88 -14.47 -5.60 -13.42
C GLU A 88 -13.71 -6.61 -14.29
N LYS A 89 -12.38 -6.67 -14.15
CA LYS A 89 -11.52 -7.63 -14.83
C LYS A 89 -11.27 -8.91 -14.02
N HIS A 90 -12.02 -9.12 -12.93
CA HIS A 90 -11.93 -10.32 -12.10
C HIS A 90 -10.48 -10.62 -11.64
N ARG A 91 -9.73 -9.59 -11.23
CA ARG A 91 -8.32 -9.74 -10.84
C ARG A 91 -8.11 -10.06 -9.36
N PHE A 92 -9.16 -10.09 -8.57
CA PHE A 92 -9.12 -10.48 -7.16
C PHE A 92 -10.48 -10.96 -6.65
N LYS A 93 -10.43 -11.86 -5.67
CA LYS A 93 -11.55 -12.21 -4.80
C LYS A 93 -11.72 -11.15 -3.72
N GLU A 94 -10.66 -10.95 -2.93
CA GLU A 94 -10.57 -10.02 -1.82
C GLU A 94 -9.30 -9.16 -1.92
N LEU A 95 -9.43 -7.88 -1.60
CA LEU A 95 -8.36 -6.90 -1.60
C LEU A 95 -8.33 -6.19 -0.24
N LEU A 96 -7.23 -6.31 0.48
CA LEU A 96 -6.94 -5.52 1.67
C LEU A 96 -6.01 -4.36 1.29
N ILE A 97 -6.43 -3.14 1.54
CA ILE A 97 -5.64 -1.93 1.32
C ILE A 97 -5.23 -1.37 2.68
N MET A 98 -3.94 -1.19 2.89
CA MET A 98 -3.35 -0.62 4.09
C MET A 98 -2.54 0.60 3.70
N VAL A 99 -2.89 1.78 4.23
CA VAL A 99 -2.13 3.00 3.94
C VAL A 99 -1.64 3.67 5.21
N ASP A 100 -0.35 3.93 5.25
CA ASP A 100 0.30 4.66 6.33
C ASP A 100 0.84 6.01 5.83
N THR A 101 0.05 7.07 6.06
CA THR A 101 0.35 8.44 5.65
C THR A 101 -0.52 9.44 6.41
N CYS A 102 -0.26 10.74 6.29
CA CYS A 102 -1.13 11.78 6.81
C CYS A 102 -2.47 11.78 6.06
N GLN A 103 -3.58 11.85 6.81
CA GLN A 103 -4.95 11.77 6.28
C GLN A 103 -5.25 10.53 5.44
N ALA A 104 -4.65 9.38 5.79
CA ALA A 104 -4.78 8.12 5.05
C ALA A 104 -6.22 7.72 4.76
N SER A 105 -7.16 7.96 5.68
CA SER A 105 -8.58 7.63 5.49
C SER A 105 -9.22 8.29 4.26
N THR A 106 -8.71 9.46 3.86
CA THR A 106 -9.26 10.25 2.75
C THR A 106 -8.99 9.60 1.39
N LEU A 107 -7.95 8.79 1.27
CA LEU A 107 -7.63 8.05 0.04
C LEU A 107 -8.68 7.01 -0.36
N PHE A 108 -9.52 6.57 0.59
CA PHE A 108 -10.52 5.53 0.33
C PHE A 108 -11.95 6.08 0.25
N CYS A 109 -12.15 7.40 0.31
CA CYS A 109 -13.48 8.02 0.28
C CYS A 109 -14.31 7.61 -0.94
N GLN A 110 -13.64 7.41 -2.08
CA GLN A 110 -14.27 7.06 -3.36
C GLN A 110 -14.25 5.55 -3.64
N LEU A 111 -13.75 4.74 -2.70
CA LEU A 111 -13.55 3.33 -2.90
C LEU A 111 -14.81 2.53 -2.54
N HIS A 112 -15.51 2.07 -3.58
CA HIS A 112 -16.82 1.41 -3.43
C HIS A 112 -16.88 -0.01 -4.03
N SER A 113 -15.75 -0.55 -4.46
CA SER A 113 -15.70 -1.88 -5.10
C SER A 113 -15.95 -3.01 -4.08
N PRO A 114 -16.78 -4.01 -4.41
CA PRO A 114 -17.06 -5.12 -3.49
C PRO A 114 -15.85 -6.03 -3.29
N GLY A 115 -15.74 -6.61 -2.09
CA GLY A 115 -14.60 -7.44 -1.70
C GLY A 115 -13.33 -6.65 -1.41
N VAL A 116 -13.45 -5.35 -1.10
CA VAL A 116 -12.33 -4.51 -0.68
C VAL A 116 -12.52 -4.10 0.78
N LEU A 117 -11.45 -4.23 1.57
CA LEU A 117 -11.33 -3.69 2.91
C LEU A 117 -10.16 -2.71 2.94
N ALA A 118 -10.36 -1.51 3.48
CA ALA A 118 -9.32 -0.50 3.56
C ALA A 118 -9.11 -0.06 5.02
N ILE A 119 -7.85 0.08 5.43
CA ILE A 119 -7.45 0.61 6.73
C ILE A 119 -6.36 1.67 6.55
N GLY A 120 -6.50 2.78 7.26
CA GLY A 120 -5.59 3.92 7.21
C GLY A 120 -5.03 4.24 8.60
N SER A 121 -3.83 4.81 8.65
CA SER A 121 -3.19 5.16 9.92
C SER A 121 -3.70 6.46 10.56
N SER A 122 -4.44 7.29 9.84
CA SER A 122 -4.90 8.61 10.29
C SER A 122 -6.22 9.04 9.63
N MET A 123 -7.00 9.87 10.33
CA MET A 123 -8.24 10.46 9.80
C MET A 123 -8.00 11.77 9.05
N LYS A 124 -9.03 12.30 8.36
CA LYS A 124 -9.00 13.64 7.77
C LYS A 124 -8.68 14.68 8.85
N GLY A 125 -7.70 15.55 8.57
CA GLY A 125 -7.19 16.54 9.54
C GLY A 125 -6.22 16.01 10.59
N GLU A 126 -5.90 14.70 10.60
CA GLU A 126 -4.89 14.11 11.48
C GLU A 126 -3.59 13.80 10.71
N ASN A 127 -2.46 14.01 11.37
CA ASN A 127 -1.15 13.59 10.86
C ASN A 127 -0.85 12.15 11.29
N SER A 128 -0.16 11.36 10.46
CA SER A 128 0.46 10.11 10.90
C SER A 128 1.76 10.44 11.65
N TYR A 129 1.98 9.75 12.77
CA TYR A 129 3.17 9.95 13.62
C TYR A 129 4.07 8.73 13.58
N SER A 130 5.36 8.99 13.36
CA SER A 130 6.43 8.01 13.46
C SER A 130 7.05 8.00 14.88
N PRO A 131 7.10 6.85 15.59
CA PRO A 131 7.57 6.79 16.97
C PRO A 131 9.07 6.48 17.15
N HIS A 132 9.78 6.06 16.09
CA HIS A 132 11.17 5.60 16.21
C HIS A 132 12.11 6.43 15.33
N LEU A 133 12.61 7.54 15.88
CA LEU A 133 13.73 8.27 15.31
C LEU A 133 14.99 7.44 15.52
N ASP A 134 15.56 6.89 14.46
CA ASP A 134 16.87 6.26 14.53
C ASP A 134 17.92 7.37 14.46
N SER A 135 18.68 7.55 15.54
CA SER A 135 19.70 8.60 15.63
C SER A 135 20.90 8.39 14.70
N ASP A 136 21.12 7.16 14.23
CA ASP A 136 22.22 6.83 13.32
C ASP A 136 21.83 7.09 11.86
N VAL A 137 20.52 7.02 11.53
CA VAL A 137 19.99 7.25 10.18
C VAL A 137 19.30 8.63 10.04
N GLY A 138 18.95 9.28 11.16
CA GLY A 138 18.35 10.63 11.19
C GLY A 138 16.91 10.72 10.71
N VAL A 139 16.25 9.60 10.46
CA VAL A 139 14.86 9.51 9.98
C VAL A 139 14.08 8.46 10.79
N SER A 140 12.75 8.54 10.73
CA SER A 140 11.92 7.51 11.34
C SER A 140 11.84 6.26 10.48
N VAL A 141 12.09 5.10 11.07
CA VAL A 141 12.27 3.84 10.31
C VAL A 141 10.94 3.11 10.07
N VAL A 142 9.94 3.32 10.93
CA VAL A 142 8.61 2.71 10.82
C VAL A 142 7.58 3.64 11.45
N ASP A 143 6.45 3.88 10.79
CA ASP A 143 5.31 4.61 11.34
C ASP A 143 4.59 3.84 12.45
N ARG A 144 3.94 4.54 13.38
CA ARG A 144 3.35 3.94 14.60
C ARG A 144 2.33 2.87 14.27
N PHE A 145 1.49 3.14 13.27
CA PHE A 145 0.49 2.20 12.79
C PHE A 145 1.14 0.94 12.23
N THR A 146 2.09 1.07 11.32
CA THR A 146 2.82 -0.06 10.76
C THR A 146 3.54 -0.88 11.83
N PHE A 147 4.18 -0.23 12.81
CA PHE A 147 4.88 -0.91 13.90
C PHE A 147 3.94 -1.76 14.75
N TYR A 148 2.81 -1.20 15.21
CA TYR A 148 1.86 -1.94 16.04
C TYR A 148 1.10 -3.00 15.26
N THR A 149 0.76 -2.75 14.00
CA THR A 149 0.11 -3.74 13.14
C THR A 149 1.03 -4.92 12.86
N LEU A 150 2.31 -4.68 12.57
CA LEU A 150 3.30 -5.75 12.40
C LEU A 150 3.48 -6.54 13.70
N ALA A 151 3.71 -5.85 14.83
CA ALA A 151 3.92 -6.49 16.13
C ALA A 151 2.70 -7.33 16.58
N PHE A 152 1.50 -6.93 16.17
CA PHE A 152 0.28 -7.71 16.38
C PHE A 152 0.25 -8.96 15.51
N PHE A 153 0.48 -8.82 14.20
CA PHE A 153 0.46 -9.97 13.28
C PHE A 153 1.57 -10.99 13.55
N GLU A 154 2.75 -10.57 14.03
CA GLU A 154 3.84 -11.48 14.41
C GLU A 154 3.50 -12.38 15.60
N ARG A 155 2.52 -11.99 16.42
CA ARG A 155 2.11 -12.74 17.62
C ARG A 155 0.89 -13.63 17.38
N LEU A 156 0.29 -13.56 16.19
CA LEU A 156 -0.93 -14.28 15.86
C LEU A 156 -0.64 -15.55 15.07
N ASN A 157 -1.35 -16.62 15.44
CA ASN A 157 -1.56 -17.80 14.62
C ASN A 157 -2.89 -17.67 13.88
N MET A 158 -3.06 -18.43 12.79
CA MET A 158 -4.28 -18.42 11.97
C MET A 158 -5.60 -18.70 12.75
N ASN A 159 -5.51 -19.29 13.95
CA ASN A 159 -6.67 -19.64 14.77
C ASN A 159 -6.92 -18.66 15.93
N ASP A 160 -6.12 -17.60 16.05
CA ASP A 160 -6.22 -16.65 17.15
C ASP A 160 -7.31 -15.61 16.88
N ASN A 161 -8.20 -15.40 17.86
CA ASN A 161 -9.28 -14.40 17.82
C ASN A 161 -8.90 -13.07 18.49
N ALA A 162 -7.61 -12.76 18.61
CA ALA A 162 -7.19 -11.53 19.28
C ALA A 162 -7.56 -10.31 18.42
N SER A 163 -7.83 -9.18 19.08
CA SER A 163 -8.10 -7.89 18.42
C SER A 163 -7.04 -6.87 18.80
N LEU A 164 -6.73 -5.96 17.87
CA LEU A 164 -5.85 -4.82 18.12
C LEU A 164 -6.64 -3.80 18.97
N SER A 165 -6.43 -3.79 20.30
CA SER A 165 -7.06 -2.78 21.15
C SER A 165 -6.31 -1.45 21.02
N GLY A 166 -7.03 -0.37 20.67
CA GLY A 166 -6.46 0.98 20.66
C GLY A 166 -5.98 1.37 22.06
N LYS A 167 -4.81 2.01 22.14
CA LYS A 167 -4.37 2.78 23.31
C LYS A 167 -4.46 4.26 23.00
#